data_AF-A0A967TRT6-F1
#
_entry.id   AF-A0A967TRT6-F1
#
_cell.length_a   1.000
_cell.length_b   1.000
_cell.length_c   1.000
_cell.angle_alpha   90.00
_cell.angle_beta   90.00
_cell.angle_gamma   90.00
#
_symmetry.space_group_name_H-M   'P 1'
#
loop_
_entity.id
_entity.type
_entity.pdbx_description
1 polymer ?
#
loop_
_entity_poly.entity_id
_entity_poly.type
_entity_poly.pdbx_seq_one_letter_code
_entity_poly.pdbx_strand_id
1 'polypeptide(L)'
;MLNEQDRAFLERRRAAVRVLPAAGLVCILAWLGLWTYLLLTQPLLTNPLYFVAHAATVPQDALAPLAALAPLAVSGLFLAVLAFLLIALGMLLEQRRLVRLLDTLGAPAPERESSKE
;
A
#
# COMPACT_ATOMS: atom_id res chain seq x y z
N MET A 1 6.48 -26.72 -22.24
CA MET A 1 5.31 -27.25 -21.49
C MET A 1 5.42 -26.75 -20.06
N LEU A 2 4.42 -26.04 -19.55
CA LEU A 2 4.38 -25.58 -18.15
C LEU A 2 4.16 -26.78 -17.24
N ASN A 3 4.95 -26.89 -16.17
CA ASN A 3 4.88 -27.98 -15.21
C ASN A 3 3.54 -27.91 -14.43
N GLU A 4 2.98 -29.03 -13.97
CA GLU A 4 1.69 -29.04 -13.25
C GLU A 4 1.73 -28.22 -11.96
N GLN A 5 2.90 -28.14 -11.34
CA GLN A 5 3.17 -27.29 -10.18
C GLN A 5 3.05 -25.79 -10.49
N ASP A 6 3.46 -25.36 -11.69
CA ASP A 6 3.36 -23.96 -12.12
C ASP A 6 1.89 -23.57 -12.36
N ARG A 7 1.08 -24.49 -12.88
CA ARG A 7 -0.37 -24.29 -13.08
C ARG A 7 -1.10 -24.13 -11.75
N ALA A 8 -0.84 -25.01 -10.78
CA ALA A 8 -1.45 -24.92 -9.45
C ALA A 8 -1.05 -23.62 -8.71
N PHE A 9 0.19 -23.17 -8.90
CA PHE A 9 0.66 -21.90 -8.35
C PHE A 9 -0.04 -20.68 -9.00
N LEU A 10 -0.24 -20.72 -10.32
CA LEU A 10 -0.94 -19.68 -11.09
C LEU A 10 -2.42 -19.56 -10.72
N GLU A 11 -3.12 -20.67 -10.49
CA GLU A 11 -4.53 -20.64 -10.08
C GLU A 11 -4.72 -20.03 -8.69
N ARG A 12 -3.89 -20.42 -7.71
CA ARG A 12 -3.90 -19.81 -6.37
C ARG A 12 -3.59 -18.31 -6.44
N ARG A 13 -2.62 -17.93 -7.28
CA ARG A 13 -2.29 -16.51 -7.52
C ARG A 13 -3.44 -15.77 -8.18
N ARG A 14 -4.15 -16.33 -9.16
CA ARG A 14 -5.30 -15.67 -9.82
C ARG A 14 -6.39 -15.29 -8.84
N ALA A 15 -6.72 -16.17 -7.90
CA ALA A 15 -7.72 -15.88 -6.86
C ALA A 15 -7.27 -14.72 -5.95
N ALA A 16 -6.01 -14.78 -5.48
CA ALA A 16 -5.40 -13.75 -4.65
C ALA A 16 -5.36 -12.38 -5.38
N VAL A 17 -4.90 -12.38 -6.61
CA VAL A 17 -4.78 -11.22 -7.50
C VAL A 17 -6.13 -10.52 -7.73
N ARG A 18 -7.27 -11.21 -7.57
CA ARG A 18 -8.60 -10.61 -7.71
C ARG A 18 -9.04 -9.83 -6.46
N VAL A 19 -8.70 -10.28 -5.26
CA VAL A 19 -9.20 -9.72 -4.00
C VAL A 19 -8.19 -8.78 -3.31
N LEU A 20 -6.89 -9.08 -3.41
CA LEU A 20 -5.85 -8.33 -2.72
C LEU A 20 -5.80 -6.81 -3.00
N PRO A 21 -6.02 -6.29 -4.23
CA PRO A 21 -5.91 -4.85 -4.44
C PRO A 21 -7.04 -4.07 -3.73
N ALA A 22 -8.24 -4.65 -3.60
CA ALA A 22 -9.31 -4.03 -2.82
C ALA A 22 -8.98 -4.02 -1.32
N ALA A 23 -8.45 -5.14 -0.80
CA ALA A 23 -8.00 -5.22 0.59
C ALA A 23 -6.85 -4.23 0.88
N GLY A 24 -5.91 -4.08 -0.04
CA GLY A 24 -4.83 -3.09 0.06
C GLY A 24 -5.34 -1.65 0.10
N LEU A 25 -6.38 -1.34 -0.70
CA LEU A 25 -7.01 -0.02 -0.72
C LEU A 25 -7.74 0.28 0.60
N VAL A 26 -8.44 -0.71 1.16
CA VAL A 26 -9.06 -0.61 2.50
C VAL A 26 -7.99 -0.39 3.58
N CYS A 27 -6.86 -1.10 3.53
CA CYS A 27 -5.75 -0.86 4.45
C CYS A 27 -5.18 0.56 4.35
N ILE A 28 -5.02 1.11 3.14
CA ILE A 28 -4.55 2.48 2.95
C ILE A 28 -5.56 3.48 3.53
N LEU A 29 -6.86 3.28 3.28
CA LEU A 29 -7.90 4.13 3.84
C LEU A 29 -7.94 4.08 5.37
N ALA A 30 -7.81 2.88 5.96
CA ALA A 30 -7.73 2.71 7.40
C ALA A 30 -6.48 3.40 7.98
N TRP A 31 -5.34 3.29 7.30
CA TRP A 31 -4.08 3.95 7.69
C TRP A 31 -4.21 5.48 7.66
N LEU A 32 -4.79 6.03 6.59
CA LEU A 32 -5.08 7.46 6.48
C LEU A 32 -6.08 7.93 7.55
N GLY A 33 -7.11 7.13 7.84
CA GLY A 33 -8.07 7.41 8.91
C GLY A 33 -7.42 7.42 10.30
N LEU A 34 -6.51 6.48 10.56
CA LEU A 34 -5.73 6.47 11.80
C LEU A 34 -4.82 7.69 11.90
N TRP A 35 -4.18 8.08 10.79
CA TRP A 35 -3.32 9.26 10.74
C TRP A 35 -4.09 10.56 11.02
N THR A 36 -5.24 10.74 10.39
CA THR A 36 -6.09 11.92 10.63
C THR A 36 -6.65 11.94 12.04
N TYR A 37 -7.06 10.79 12.59
CA TYR A 37 -7.49 10.67 13.99
C TYR A 37 -6.39 11.10 14.98
N LEU A 38 -5.15 10.64 14.77
CA LEU A 38 -4.00 11.01 15.60
C LEU A 38 -3.64 12.49 15.50
N LEU A 39 -3.77 13.09 14.30
CA LEU A 39 -3.56 14.53 14.11
C LEU A 39 -4.58 15.39 14.87
N LEU A 40 -5.82 14.91 15.00
CA LEU A 40 -6.88 15.63 15.70
C LEU A 40 -6.82 15.45 17.21
N THR A 41 -6.48 14.24 17.69
CA THR A 41 -6.50 13.89 19.12
C THR A 41 -5.19 14.20 19.84
N GLN A 42 -4.05 14.07 19.16
CA GLN A 42 -2.71 14.15 19.74
C GLN A 42 -1.81 15.08 18.89
N PRO A 43 -2.19 16.33 18.63
CA PRO A 43 -1.47 17.22 17.71
C PRO A 43 -0.05 17.54 18.18
N LEU A 44 0.21 17.52 19.49
CA LEU A 44 1.54 17.72 20.07
C LEU A 44 2.56 16.64 19.64
N LEU A 45 2.09 15.41 19.36
CA LEU A 45 2.94 14.27 18.99
C LEU A 45 3.02 14.03 17.49
N THR A 46 2.12 14.61 16.69
CA THR A 46 2.02 14.30 15.26
C THR A 46 2.13 15.52 14.35
N ASN A 47 1.85 16.72 14.86
CA ASN A 47 1.90 17.94 14.07
C ASN A 47 3.08 18.82 14.50
N PRO A 48 4.17 18.85 13.72
CA PRO A 48 5.35 19.66 14.06
C PRO A 48 5.04 21.17 14.05
N LEU A 49 4.09 21.64 13.23
CA LEU A 49 3.67 23.04 13.22
C LEU A 49 2.92 23.42 14.50
N TYR A 50 2.07 22.53 15.00
CA TYR A 50 1.36 22.74 16.26
C TYR A 50 2.31 22.79 17.44
N PHE A 51 3.31 21.91 17.45
CA PHE A 51 4.38 21.92 18.46
C PHE A 51 5.16 23.23 18.43
N VAL A 52 5.63 23.69 17.26
CA VAL A 52 6.40 24.95 17.14
C VAL A 52 5.59 26.16 17.63
N ALA A 53 4.29 26.19 17.34
CA ALA A 53 3.41 27.26 17.80
C ALA A 53 3.22 27.29 19.33
N HIS A 54 3.30 26.13 20.00
CA HIS A 54 3.12 26.01 21.44
C HIS A 54 4.44 25.85 22.21
N ALA A 55 5.57 25.67 21.52
CA ALA A 55 6.89 25.44 22.11
C ALA A 55 7.35 26.59 23.02
N ALA A 56 6.88 27.82 22.78
CA ALA A 56 7.15 28.97 23.64
C ALA A 56 6.53 28.86 25.04
N THR A 57 5.52 28.01 25.22
CA THR A 57 4.82 27.80 26.49
C THR A 57 5.29 26.55 27.25
N VAL A 58 6.15 25.73 26.63
CA VAL A 58 6.66 24.48 27.21
C VAL A 58 7.98 24.76 27.94
N PRO A 59 8.14 24.32 29.20
CA PRO A 59 9.37 24.55 29.97
C PRO A 59 10.60 23.99 29.21
N GLN A 60 11.62 24.83 29.05
CA GLN A 60 12.85 24.55 28.29
C GLN A 60 13.84 23.65 29.06
N ASP A 61 13.35 22.56 29.64
CA ASP A 61 14.25 21.54 30.17
C ASP A 61 14.92 20.78 29.03
N ALA A 62 16.03 20.09 29.30
CA ALA A 62 16.83 19.34 28.31
C ALA A 62 16.05 18.30 27.47
N LEU A 63 14.79 18.02 27.82
CA LEU A 63 13.84 17.18 27.07
C LEU A 63 13.14 17.91 25.91
N ALA A 64 13.12 19.24 25.87
CA ALA A 64 12.45 20.05 24.85
C ALA A 64 12.92 19.79 23.40
N PRO A 65 14.24 19.66 23.09
CA PRO A 65 14.67 19.33 21.73
C PRO A 65 14.35 17.88 21.32
N LEU A 66 14.35 16.93 22.27
CA LEU A 66 13.91 15.55 22.01
C LEU A 66 12.40 15.49 21.76
N ALA A 67 11.62 16.29 22.48
CA ALA A 67 10.18 16.42 22.27
C ALA A 67 9.85 17.05 20.90
N ALA A 68 10.68 17.97 20.40
CA ALA A 68 10.52 18.58 19.08
C ALA A 68 10.76 17.60 17.92
N LEU A 69 11.61 16.60 18.11
CA LEU A 69 11.88 15.55 17.12
C LEU A 69 10.77 14.51 17.05
N ALA A 70 9.99 14.32 18.12
CA ALA A 70 8.91 13.34 18.18
C ALA A 70 7.86 13.52 17.07
N PRO A 71 7.26 14.70 16.83
CA PRO A 71 6.30 14.87 15.74
C PRO A 71 6.89 14.68 14.35
N LEU A 72 8.16 15.02 14.15
CA LEU A 72 8.89 14.76 12.91
C LEU A 72 9.15 13.27 12.68
N ALA A 73 9.57 12.55 13.73
CA ALA A 73 9.82 11.12 13.64
C ALA A 73 8.52 10.33 13.41
N VAL A 74 7.44 10.68 14.12
CA VAL A 74 6.13 10.02 13.98
C VAL A 74 5.54 10.28 12.61
N SER A 75 5.59 11.53 12.11
CA SER A 75 5.13 11.85 10.76
C SER A 75 5.97 11.22 9.66
N GLY A 76 7.30 11.22 9.82
CA GLY A 76 8.21 10.51 8.92
C GLY A 76 7.91 9.01 8.86
N LEU A 77 7.68 8.37 10.01
CA LEU A 77 7.33 6.95 10.08
C LEU A 77 5.99 6.67 9.38
N PHE A 78 4.96 7.48 9.62
CA PHE A 78 3.66 7.30 8.98
C PHE A 78 3.71 7.47 7.47
N LEU A 79 4.47 8.46 6.98
CA LEU A 79 4.74 8.67 5.56
C LEU A 79 5.52 7.49 4.95
N ALA A 80 6.52 6.97 5.66
CA ALA A 80 7.30 5.82 5.20
C ALA A 80 6.40 4.58 5.07
N VAL A 81 5.58 4.26 6.08
CA VAL A 81 4.63 3.15 6.02
C VAL A 81 3.62 3.34 4.88
N LEU A 82 3.11 4.55 4.70
CA LEU A 82 2.21 4.85 3.58
C LEU A 82 2.89 4.62 2.23
N ALA A 83 4.15 5.05 2.07
CA ALA A 83 4.91 4.81 0.85
C ALA A 83 5.11 3.30 0.59
N PHE A 84 5.45 2.52 1.61
CA PHE A 84 5.53 1.06 1.49
C PHE A 84 4.19 0.42 1.09
N LEU A 85 3.08 0.86 1.66
CA LEU A 85 1.75 0.38 1.31
C LEU A 85 1.40 0.70 -0.16
N LEU A 86 1.73 1.90 -0.63
CA LEU A 86 1.52 2.30 -2.03
C LEU A 86 2.39 1.49 -2.99
N ILE A 87 3.66 1.26 -2.66
CA ILE A 87 4.56 0.41 -3.45
C ILE A 87 4.02 -1.02 -3.50
N ALA A 88 3.61 -1.58 -2.35
CA ALA A 88 3.04 -2.92 -2.29
C ALA A 88 1.75 -3.04 -3.14
N LEU A 89 0.88 -2.03 -3.08
CA LEU A 89 -0.31 -1.97 -3.93
C LEU A 89 0.07 -1.87 -5.43
N GLY A 90 1.05 -1.04 -5.77
CA GLY A 90 1.57 -0.93 -7.13
C GLY A 90 2.11 -2.25 -7.67
N MET A 91 2.88 -2.98 -6.87
CA MET A 91 3.37 -4.32 -7.22
C MET A 91 2.22 -5.31 -7.44
N LEU A 92 1.18 -5.27 -6.60
CA LEU A 92 -0.01 -6.12 -6.76
C LEU A 92 -0.80 -5.79 -8.04
N LEU A 93 -0.91 -4.51 -8.39
CA LEU A 93 -1.55 -4.07 -9.63
C LEU A 93 -0.74 -4.51 -10.87
N GLU A 94 0.58 -4.44 -10.81
CA GLU A 94 1.45 -4.91 -11.89
C GLU A 94 1.37 -6.44 -12.04
N GLN A 95 1.30 -7.18 -10.94
CA GLN A 95 1.03 -8.63 -10.99
C GLN A 95 -0.32 -8.94 -11.64
N ARG A 96 -1.36 -8.14 -11.35
CA ARG A 96 -2.66 -8.23 -12.04
C ARG A 96 -2.52 -8.06 -13.55
N ARG A 97 -1.74 -7.08 -13.98
CA ARG A 97 -1.50 -6.78 -15.39
C ARG A 97 -0.77 -7.92 -16.10
N LEU A 98 0.29 -8.46 -15.48
CA LEU A 98 1.06 -9.58 -16.01
C LEU A 98 0.21 -10.85 -16.14
N VAL A 99 -0.61 -11.17 -15.15
CA VAL A 99 -1.53 -12.32 -15.21
C VAL A 99 -2.56 -12.15 -16.34
N ARG A 100 -3.12 -10.95 -16.52
CA ARG A 100 -4.03 -10.67 -17.64
C ARG A 100 -3.35 -10.83 -19.00
N LEU A 101 -2.10 -10.38 -19.14
CA LEU A 101 -1.33 -10.54 -20.37
C LEU A 101 -1.07 -12.03 -20.69
N LEU A 102 -0.73 -12.82 -19.67
CA LEU A 102 -0.62 -14.28 -19.80
C LEU A 102 -1.94 -14.92 -20.23
N ASP A 103 -3.08 -14.48 -19.69
CA ASP A 103 -4.40 -14.97 -20.08
C ASP A 103 -4.72 -14.64 -21.55
N THR A 104 -4.30 -13.46 -22.04
CA THR A 104 -4.49 -13.08 -23.45
C THR A 104 -3.54 -13.80 -24.41
N LEU A 105 -2.31 -14.09 -23.99
CA LEU A 105 -1.31 -14.79 -24.82
C LEU A 105 -1.49 -16.30 -24.80
N GLY A 106 -2.07 -16.84 -23.72
CA GLY A 106 -2.41 -18.25 -23.57
C GLY A 106 -3.78 -18.64 -24.10
N ALA A 107 -4.54 -17.68 -24.67
CA ALA A 107 -5.79 -17.99 -25.36
C ALA A 107 -5.46 -18.89 -26.57
N PRO A 108 -6.03 -20.11 -26.66
CA PRO A 108 -5.86 -20.92 -27.86
C PRO A 108 -6.32 -20.09 -29.05
N ALA A 109 -5.48 -20.06 -30.09
CA ALA A 109 -5.85 -19.45 -31.37
C ALA A 109 -7.26 -19.96 -31.73
N PRO A 110 -8.20 -19.11 -32.15
CA PRO A 110 -9.48 -19.60 -32.62
C PRO A 110 -9.16 -20.64 -33.69
N GLU A 111 -9.59 -21.87 -33.44
CA GLU A 111 -9.58 -22.92 -34.45
C GLU A 111 -10.19 -22.29 -35.68
N ARG A 112 -9.34 -21.99 -36.68
CA ARG A 112 -9.83 -21.67 -38.00
C ARG A 112 -10.57 -22.92 -38.39
N GLU A 113 -11.88 -22.85 -38.27
CA GLU A 113 -12.80 -23.88 -38.72
C GLU A 113 -12.30 -24.33 -40.08
N SER A 114 -11.76 -25.54 -40.10
CA SER A 114 -11.74 -26.38 -41.28
C SER A 114 -13.20 -26.72 -41.58
N SER A 115 -13.95 -25.71 -42.05
CA SER A 115 -15.10 -25.93 -42.91
C SER A 115 -14.49 -25.97 -44.31
N LYS A 116 -14.32 -27.14 -44.94
CA LYS A 116 -15.40 -27.84 -45.65
C LYS A 116 -16.22 -26.79 -46.39
N GLU A 117 -16.11 -26.60 -47.70
CA GLU A 117 -15.95 -27.57 -48.80
C GLU A 117 -15.23 -26.92 -49.99
#